data_AF-A0AAU6X484-F1
#
_entry.id   AF-A0AAU6X484-F1
#
_cell.length_a   1.000
_cell.length_b   1.000
_cell.length_c   1.000
_cell.angle_alpha   90.00
_cell.angle_beta   90.00
_cell.angle_gamma   90.00
#
_symmetry.space_group_name_H-M   'P 1'
#
loop_
_entity.id
_entity.type
_entity.pdbx_description
1 polymer ?
#
loop_
_entity_poly.entity_id
_entity_poly.type
_entity_poly.pdbx_seq_one_letter_code
_entity_poly.pdbx_strand_id
1 'polypeptide(L)'
;MKKIHLLILKSFIRPFIVTFFIVMFVLLMLFLFKYIDDLIGKGFQWYIILELMMYASMTNVAMALPLSVLLSSIMTYGSLGENYELVAIKSAGISLGRAMYPMMIVVTLLSISAFVFSDYMLPIANFKYYSLLYDVRQQKTSFLISEGVFNDSFPGYSIRVKKKDPDGQTLHGVMIYEKKEGMTDMAVIFAKEAVMYRTPDDMYLVLKLKEGIRYEEEPGKSSFNTRQQFRRMRFATTEQKFDLGGFKLKRTDANEWRSTIQMMNLKQLTKFQDSTIKAVNKASSANYSLISPYLKYFSVPQKMPAGTNVTPVAASAPIKSTTPDRQLASALSEAQSVRETLRSIADRYKEESKGIRRYSIEYQKKFTLSAACLALFLIGAPLGAIIRKGGLGLPVVVSVVFFLIYYIIATIGEKSAKEGNITPFTGMWMAIFILTPIGLFLSYKAANDSVLFDAEAYKRYFNKLFKGRKSNKAVQG
;
A
#
# COMPACT_ATOMS: atom_id res chain seq x y z
N MET A 1 -31.58 -28.61 17.24
CA MET A 1 -30.16 -28.51 17.64
C MET A 1 -29.97 -29.17 19.00
N LYS A 2 -28.95 -30.04 19.18
CA LYS A 2 -28.60 -30.58 20.52
C LYS A 2 -28.17 -29.41 21.43
N LYS A 3 -28.55 -29.43 22.72
CA LYS A 3 -28.27 -28.33 23.68
C LYS A 3 -26.78 -27.93 23.75
N ILE A 4 -25.87 -28.90 23.53
CA ILE A 4 -24.41 -28.67 23.49
C ILE A 4 -24.00 -27.73 22.35
N HIS A 5 -24.62 -27.86 21.17
CA HIS A 5 -24.33 -26.97 20.04
C HIS A 5 -24.74 -25.52 20.33
N LEU A 6 -25.89 -25.35 21.01
CA LEU A 6 -26.37 -24.03 21.43
C LEU A 6 -25.41 -23.39 22.46
N LEU A 7 -24.92 -24.19 23.41
CA LEU A 7 -23.94 -23.74 24.41
C LEU A 7 -22.67 -23.23 23.73
N ILE A 8 -22.06 -24.04 22.87
CA ILE A 8 -20.81 -23.68 22.16
C ILE A 8 -21.01 -22.42 21.30
N LEU A 9 -22.16 -22.32 20.61
CA LEU A 9 -22.47 -21.17 19.78
C LEU A 9 -22.62 -19.88 20.60
N LYS A 10 -23.35 -19.94 21.73
CA LYS A 10 -23.55 -18.79 22.62
C LYS A 10 -22.23 -18.36 23.25
N SER A 11 -21.38 -19.33 23.60
CA SER A 11 -20.04 -19.07 24.14
C SER A 11 -19.08 -18.48 23.11
N PHE A 12 -19.31 -18.67 21.80
CA PHE A 12 -18.49 -18.08 20.73
C PHE A 12 -18.92 -16.68 20.29
N ILE A 13 -20.22 -16.47 20.10
CA ILE A 13 -20.75 -15.22 19.52
C ILE A 13 -20.41 -14.01 20.40
N ARG A 14 -20.54 -14.14 21.73
CA ARG A 14 -20.30 -13.03 22.66
C ARG A 14 -18.82 -12.60 22.66
N PRO A 15 -17.83 -13.50 22.84
CA PRO A 15 -16.42 -13.15 22.68
C PRO A 15 -16.11 -12.62 21.27
N PHE A 16 -16.63 -13.25 20.20
CA PHE A 16 -16.36 -12.80 18.84
C PHE A 16 -16.75 -11.34 18.58
N ILE A 17 -17.95 -10.93 18.99
CA ILE A 17 -18.40 -9.54 18.81
C ILE A 17 -17.49 -8.58 19.59
N VAL A 18 -17.21 -8.89 20.86
CA VAL A 18 -16.36 -8.04 21.71
C VAL A 18 -14.95 -7.94 21.14
N THR A 19 -14.35 -9.06 20.75
CA THR A 19 -12.97 -9.09 20.23
C THR A 19 -12.87 -8.41 18.88
N PHE A 20 -13.90 -8.54 18.02
CA PHE A 20 -13.99 -7.82 16.77
C PHE A 20 -13.98 -6.31 16.96
N PHE A 21 -14.80 -5.77 17.87
CA PHE A 21 -14.81 -4.33 18.15
C PHE A 21 -13.51 -3.85 18.81
N ILE A 22 -12.91 -4.63 19.72
CA ILE A 22 -11.62 -4.29 20.33
C ILE A 22 -10.51 -4.23 19.26
N VAL A 23 -10.40 -5.25 18.40
CA VAL A 23 -9.40 -5.29 17.34
C VAL A 23 -9.63 -4.17 16.34
N MET A 24 -10.90 -3.92 15.95
CA MET A 24 -11.25 -2.81 15.07
C MET A 24 -10.85 -1.46 15.67
N PHE A 25 -11.12 -1.26 16.97
CA PHE A 25 -10.73 -0.05 17.68
C PHE A 25 -9.21 0.15 17.69
N VAL A 26 -8.44 -0.91 17.97
CA VAL A 26 -6.96 -0.85 17.95
C VAL A 26 -6.46 -0.50 16.54
N LEU A 27 -6.99 -1.13 15.50
CA LEU A 27 -6.61 -0.83 14.11
C LEU A 27 -6.98 0.60 13.70
N LEU A 28 -8.13 1.10 14.14
CA LEU A 28 -8.54 2.49 13.93
C LEU A 28 -7.65 3.48 14.67
N MET A 29 -7.22 3.17 15.89
CA MET A 29 -6.26 4.00 16.62
C MET A 29 -4.90 4.03 15.93
N LEU A 30 -4.41 2.90 15.41
CA LEU A 30 -3.19 2.87 14.61
C LEU A 30 -3.30 3.73 13.35
N PHE A 31 -4.46 3.72 12.70
CA PHE A 31 -4.76 4.63 11.59
C PHE A 31 -4.74 6.09 12.05
N LEU A 32 -5.41 6.42 13.16
CA LEU A 32 -5.47 7.78 13.67
C LEU A 32 -4.06 8.31 13.97
N PHE A 33 -3.23 7.55 14.68
CA PHE A 33 -1.85 7.96 14.98
C PHE A 33 -1.01 8.12 13.71
N LYS A 34 -1.18 7.26 12.71
CA LYS A 34 -0.44 7.35 11.45
C LYS A 34 -0.78 8.62 10.65
N TYR A 35 -2.00 9.13 10.78
CA TYR A 35 -2.48 10.29 10.01
C TYR A 35 -2.88 11.48 10.89
N ILE A 36 -2.47 11.51 12.15
CA ILE A 36 -2.87 12.55 13.11
C ILE A 36 -2.41 13.93 12.66
N ASP A 37 -1.16 14.04 12.19
CA ASP A 37 -0.58 15.27 11.66
C ASP A 37 -1.27 15.70 10.36
N ASP A 38 -1.83 14.74 9.62
CA ASP A 38 -2.57 14.99 8.39
C ASP A 38 -4.03 15.42 8.67
N LEU A 39 -4.56 15.19 9.88
CA LEU A 39 -5.96 15.41 10.25
C LEU A 39 -6.15 16.60 11.21
N ILE A 40 -5.26 16.74 12.19
CA ILE A 40 -5.33 17.76 13.25
C ILE A 40 -4.76 19.08 12.75
N GLY A 41 -5.39 20.20 13.12
CA GLY A 41 -4.88 21.55 12.83
C GLY A 41 -5.20 22.10 11.44
N LYS A 42 -5.96 21.37 10.61
CA LYS A 42 -6.31 21.78 9.23
C LYS A 42 -7.72 22.35 9.07
N GLY A 43 -8.49 22.49 10.16
CA GLY A 43 -9.83 23.09 10.13
C GLY A 43 -10.91 22.22 9.47
N PHE A 44 -10.68 20.91 9.31
CA PHE A 44 -11.70 20.01 8.80
C PHE A 44 -12.91 19.97 9.73
N GLN A 45 -14.10 19.96 9.13
CA GLN A 45 -15.32 19.66 9.87
C GLN A 45 -15.21 18.25 10.45
N TRP A 46 -15.63 18.07 11.71
CA TRP A 46 -15.58 16.78 12.42
C TRP A 46 -16.30 15.65 11.65
N TYR A 47 -17.32 15.99 10.86
CA TYR A 47 -18.03 15.05 9.98
C TYR A 47 -17.10 14.39 8.94
N ILE A 48 -16.15 15.13 8.36
CA ILE A 48 -15.22 14.60 7.34
C ILE A 48 -14.28 13.58 7.97
N ILE A 49 -13.81 13.87 9.18
CA ILE A 49 -12.96 12.96 9.96
C ILE A 49 -13.75 11.69 10.29
N LEU A 50 -15.01 11.82 10.73
CA LEU A 50 -15.88 10.67 11.01
C LEU A 50 -16.14 9.84 9.74
N GLU A 51 -16.42 10.48 8.60
CA GLU A 51 -16.60 9.82 7.31
C GLU A 51 -15.33 9.05 6.89
N LEU A 52 -14.16 9.66 7.04
CA LEU A 52 -12.87 9.00 6.78
C LEU A 52 -12.63 7.81 7.71
N MET A 53 -12.92 7.95 9.01
CA MET A 53 -12.80 6.88 9.99
C MET A 53 -13.75 5.72 9.68
N MET A 54 -14.96 6.02 9.20
CA MET A 54 -15.94 5.00 8.80
C MET A 54 -15.44 4.21 7.57
N TYR A 55 -14.91 4.88 6.54
CA TYR A 55 -14.28 4.16 5.43
C TYR A 55 -13.03 3.38 5.85
N ALA A 56 -12.18 3.94 6.72
CA ALA A 56 -11.00 3.26 7.25
C ALA A 56 -11.37 2.00 8.05
N SER A 57 -12.48 2.05 8.81
CA SER A 57 -12.98 0.88 9.53
C SER A 57 -13.37 -0.24 8.56
N MET A 58 -14.10 0.08 7.50
CA MET A 58 -14.53 -0.89 6.49
C MET A 58 -13.35 -1.52 5.77
N THR A 59 -12.28 -0.77 5.49
CA THR A 59 -11.06 -1.35 4.91
C THR A 59 -10.33 -2.27 5.89
N ASN A 60 -10.32 -1.92 7.18
CA ASN A 60 -9.66 -2.70 8.23
C ASN A 60 -10.42 -3.98 8.62
N VAL A 61 -11.69 -4.13 8.24
CA VAL A 61 -12.48 -5.37 8.44
C VAL A 61 -11.75 -6.59 7.91
N ALA A 62 -11.05 -6.46 6.78
CA ALA A 62 -10.29 -7.56 6.18
C ALA A 62 -9.18 -8.09 7.11
N MET A 63 -8.51 -7.22 7.88
CA MET A 63 -7.50 -7.67 8.84
C MET A 63 -8.13 -8.04 10.19
N ALA A 64 -9.20 -7.35 10.59
CA ALA A 64 -9.87 -7.58 11.86
C ALA A 64 -10.56 -8.95 11.93
N LEU A 65 -11.22 -9.40 10.85
CA LEU A 65 -12.02 -10.63 10.86
C LEU A 65 -11.20 -11.88 11.21
N PRO A 66 -10.09 -12.22 10.51
CA PRO A 66 -9.33 -13.43 10.82
C PRO A 66 -8.72 -13.41 12.22
N LEU A 67 -8.26 -12.24 12.68
CA LEU A 67 -7.70 -12.03 14.02
C LEU A 67 -8.78 -12.24 15.10
N SER A 68 -9.98 -11.70 14.87
CA SER A 68 -11.10 -11.82 15.80
C SER A 68 -11.59 -13.26 15.91
N VAL A 69 -11.66 -13.99 14.79
CA VAL A 69 -12.02 -15.42 14.76
C VAL A 69 -10.98 -16.26 15.52
N LEU A 70 -9.69 -16.00 15.33
CA LEU A 70 -8.62 -16.70 16.04
C LEU A 70 -8.77 -16.54 17.55
N LEU A 71 -8.84 -15.28 17.99
CA LEU A 71 -8.83 -14.91 19.40
C LEU A 71 -10.13 -15.36 20.09
N SER A 72 -11.29 -15.18 19.45
CA SER A 72 -12.57 -15.66 19.99
C SER A 72 -12.63 -17.18 20.08
N SER A 73 -12.06 -17.91 19.11
CA SER A 73 -12.01 -19.37 19.13
C SER A 73 -11.15 -19.88 20.29
N ILE A 74 -9.97 -19.29 20.50
CA ILE A 74 -9.10 -19.66 21.63
C ILE A 74 -9.81 -19.35 22.96
N MET A 75 -10.42 -18.17 23.09
CA MET A 75 -11.17 -17.81 24.31
C MET A 75 -12.34 -18.76 24.58
N THR A 76 -13.10 -19.13 23.56
CA THR A 76 -14.26 -20.01 23.70
C THR A 76 -13.83 -21.39 24.19
N TYR A 77 -12.93 -22.08 23.48
CA TYR A 77 -12.50 -23.41 23.91
C TYR A 77 -11.59 -23.41 25.13
N GLY A 78 -10.87 -22.30 25.36
CA GLY A 78 -10.10 -22.07 26.58
C GLY A 78 -11.00 -21.99 27.81
N SER A 79 -12.05 -21.17 27.77
CA SER A 79 -13.02 -21.05 28.85
C SER A 79 -13.81 -22.34 29.08
N LEU A 80 -14.23 -23.02 28.00
CA LEU A 80 -14.86 -24.35 28.12
C LEU A 80 -13.90 -25.39 28.74
N GLY A 81 -12.59 -25.28 28.47
CA GLY A 81 -11.57 -26.12 29.07
C GLY A 81 -11.32 -25.79 30.54
N GLU A 82 -11.33 -24.51 30.91
CA GLU A 82 -11.13 -24.00 32.28
C GLU A 82 -12.30 -24.37 33.21
N ASN A 83 -13.54 -24.25 32.72
CA ASN A 83 -14.74 -24.63 33.46
C ASN A 83 -15.00 -26.15 33.49
N TYR A 84 -14.06 -26.97 33.01
CA TYR A 84 -14.20 -28.43 32.85
C TYR A 84 -15.41 -28.89 31.99
N GLU A 85 -16.09 -27.98 31.28
CA GLU A 85 -17.20 -28.30 30.38
C GLU A 85 -16.74 -29.14 29.20
N LEU A 86 -15.56 -28.83 28.64
CA LEU A 86 -14.99 -29.59 27.54
C LEU A 86 -14.62 -31.02 27.95
N VAL A 87 -14.17 -31.20 29.19
CA VAL A 87 -13.84 -32.51 29.76
C VAL A 87 -15.12 -33.32 29.96
N ALA A 88 -16.18 -32.70 30.51
CA ALA A 88 -17.47 -33.35 30.67
C ALA A 88 -18.08 -33.81 29.33
N ILE A 89 -17.95 -32.99 28.27
CA ILE A 89 -18.40 -33.35 26.91
C ILE A 89 -17.63 -34.57 26.38
N LYS A 90 -16.29 -34.61 26.57
CA LYS A 90 -15.46 -35.76 26.17
C LYS A 90 -15.82 -37.03 26.96
N SER A 91 -16.02 -36.92 28.28
CA SER A 91 -16.43 -38.04 29.13
C SER A 91 -17.82 -38.60 28.77
N ALA A 92 -18.69 -37.79 28.19
CA ALA A 92 -19.99 -38.22 27.64
C ALA A 92 -19.87 -38.94 26.27
N GLY A 93 -18.66 -39.26 25.81
CA GLY A 93 -18.41 -39.98 24.56
C GLY A 93 -18.44 -39.12 23.29
N ILE A 94 -18.48 -37.79 23.42
CA ILE A 94 -18.48 -36.88 22.28
C ILE A 94 -17.03 -36.48 21.95
N SER A 95 -16.58 -36.84 20.75
CA SER A 95 -15.25 -36.44 20.28
C SER A 95 -15.12 -34.91 20.14
N LEU A 96 -13.91 -34.39 20.36
CA LEU A 96 -13.63 -32.94 20.27
C LEU A 96 -14.03 -32.37 18.90
N GLY A 97 -13.73 -33.07 17.81
CA GLY A 97 -14.11 -32.63 16.46
C GLY A 97 -15.62 -32.49 16.28
N ARG A 98 -16.43 -33.38 16.89
CA ARG A 98 -17.89 -33.27 16.85
C ARG A 98 -18.42 -32.13 17.72
N ALA A 99 -17.74 -31.81 18.82
CA ALA A 99 -18.02 -30.61 19.60
C ALA A 99 -17.70 -29.32 18.81
N MET A 100 -16.65 -29.33 17.98
CA MET A 100 -16.22 -28.16 17.19
C MET A 100 -17.06 -27.89 15.93
N TYR A 101 -17.72 -28.90 15.40
CA TYR A 101 -18.56 -28.84 14.20
C TYR A 101 -19.53 -27.63 14.11
N PRO A 102 -20.36 -27.30 15.14
CA PRO A 102 -21.27 -26.15 15.07
C PRO A 102 -20.54 -24.82 14.85
N MET A 103 -19.37 -24.64 15.45
CA MET A 103 -18.56 -23.43 15.23
C MET A 103 -17.90 -23.42 13.85
N MET A 104 -17.49 -24.59 13.33
CA MET A 104 -16.96 -24.68 11.97
C MET A 104 -17.99 -24.22 10.94
N ILE A 105 -19.28 -24.54 11.13
CA ILE A 105 -20.36 -24.03 10.27
C ILE A 105 -20.45 -22.50 10.33
N VAL A 106 -20.40 -21.92 11.54
CA VAL A 106 -20.48 -20.46 11.73
C VAL A 106 -19.28 -19.76 11.11
N VAL A 107 -18.07 -20.28 11.30
CA VAL A 107 -16.88 -19.68 10.69
C VAL A 107 -16.88 -19.84 9.18
N THR A 108 -17.45 -20.93 8.65
CA THR A 108 -17.67 -21.07 7.20
C THR A 108 -18.65 -20.02 6.68
N LEU A 109 -19.74 -19.76 7.40
CA LEU A 109 -20.68 -18.68 7.06
C LEU A 109 -20.01 -17.29 7.13
N LEU A 110 -19.20 -17.03 8.15
CA LEU A 110 -18.41 -15.80 8.28
C LEU A 110 -17.37 -15.67 7.16
N SER A 111 -16.74 -16.77 6.74
CA SER A 111 -15.79 -16.83 5.62
C SER A 111 -16.47 -16.48 4.29
N ILE A 112 -17.66 -17.04 4.02
CA ILE A 112 -18.45 -16.68 2.84
C ILE A 112 -18.86 -15.19 2.88
N SER A 113 -19.27 -14.71 4.06
CA SER A 113 -19.61 -13.29 4.25
C SER A 113 -18.40 -12.38 4.03
N ALA A 114 -17.21 -12.78 4.49
CA ALA A 114 -15.95 -12.08 4.26
C ALA A 114 -15.57 -12.05 2.77
N PHE A 115 -15.81 -13.14 2.04
CA PHE A 115 -15.61 -13.19 0.59
C PHE A 115 -16.50 -12.17 -0.13
N VAL A 116 -17.80 -12.18 0.17
CA VAL A 116 -18.76 -11.23 -0.42
C VAL A 116 -18.40 -9.79 -0.07
N PHE A 117 -18.02 -9.53 1.18
CA PHE A 117 -17.54 -8.21 1.61
C PHE A 117 -16.27 -7.79 0.86
N SER A 118 -15.35 -8.72 0.63
CA SER A 118 -14.10 -8.48 -0.10
C SER A 118 -14.31 -8.21 -1.59
N ASP A 119 -15.29 -8.87 -2.20
CA ASP A 119 -15.67 -8.68 -3.59
C ASP A 119 -16.36 -7.33 -3.80
N TYR A 120 -17.40 -7.03 -3.01
CA TYR A 120 -18.28 -5.87 -3.26
C TYR A 120 -17.99 -4.65 -2.40
N MET A 121 -17.81 -4.80 -1.09
CA MET A 121 -17.72 -3.68 -0.16
C MET A 121 -16.31 -3.09 -0.09
N LEU A 122 -15.27 -3.94 -0.05
CA LEU A 122 -13.88 -3.47 0.03
C LEU A 122 -13.47 -2.54 -1.12
N PRO A 123 -13.80 -2.80 -2.40
CA PRO A 123 -13.45 -1.89 -3.48
C PRO A 123 -14.06 -0.50 -3.32
N ILE A 124 -15.34 -0.44 -2.92
CA ILE A 124 -16.07 0.82 -2.71
C ILE A 124 -15.48 1.56 -1.50
N ALA A 125 -15.22 0.84 -0.41
CA ALA A 125 -14.61 1.40 0.80
C ALA A 125 -13.19 1.92 0.53
N ASN A 126 -12.34 1.14 -0.15
CA ASN A 126 -10.98 1.55 -0.54
C ASN A 126 -11.02 2.78 -1.42
N PHE A 127 -11.91 2.83 -2.42
CA PHE A 127 -12.04 3.98 -3.31
C PHE A 127 -12.36 5.26 -2.53
N LYS A 128 -13.37 5.22 -1.67
CA LYS A 128 -13.77 6.38 -0.86
C LYS A 128 -12.73 6.74 0.21
N TYR A 129 -12.10 5.75 0.82
CA TYR A 129 -11.02 5.94 1.78
C TYR A 129 -9.83 6.67 1.15
N TYR A 130 -9.30 6.19 0.02
CA TYR A 130 -8.11 6.78 -0.60
C TYR A 130 -8.39 8.14 -1.24
N SER A 131 -9.55 8.33 -1.87
CA SER A 131 -9.94 9.64 -2.43
C SER A 131 -10.07 10.69 -1.33
N LEU A 132 -10.81 10.39 -0.26
CA LEU A 132 -10.98 11.32 0.85
C LEU A 132 -9.65 11.58 1.60
N LEU A 133 -8.84 10.54 1.79
CA LEU A 133 -7.52 10.68 2.39
C LEU A 133 -6.59 11.53 1.51
N TYR A 134 -6.64 11.36 0.19
CA TYR A 134 -5.87 12.18 -0.74
C TYR A 134 -6.29 13.64 -0.66
N ASP A 135 -7.60 13.92 -0.70
CA ASP A 135 -8.15 15.26 -0.58
C ASP A 135 -7.70 15.92 0.75
N VAL A 136 -7.79 15.19 1.87
CA VAL A 136 -7.33 15.63 3.20
C VAL A 136 -5.82 15.91 3.25
N ARG A 137 -5.03 15.12 2.53
CA ARG A 137 -3.56 15.27 2.47
C ARG A 137 -3.12 16.37 1.53
N GLN A 138 -3.85 16.62 0.45
CA GLN A 138 -3.56 17.68 -0.52
C GLN A 138 -4.06 19.05 -0.07
N GLN A 139 -5.11 19.10 0.75
CA GLN A 139 -5.57 20.31 1.43
C GLN A 139 -4.60 20.74 2.55
N LYS A 140 -3.31 20.87 2.21
CA LYS A 140 -2.22 21.34 3.08
C LYS A 140 -2.28 22.86 3.34
N THR A 141 -3.45 23.46 3.33
CA THR A 141 -3.56 24.93 3.25
C THR A 141 -4.39 25.51 4.38
N SER A 142 -3.91 25.33 5.62
CA SER A 142 -4.38 26.21 6.69
C SER A 142 -3.37 26.62 7.75
N PHE A 143 -2.08 26.34 7.59
CA PHE A 143 -1.03 27.06 8.35
C PHE A 143 -0.27 27.98 7.40
N LEU A 144 -1.00 29.02 6.98
CA LEU A 144 -0.56 30.05 6.06
C LEU A 144 0.62 30.83 6.66
N ILE A 145 1.77 30.59 6.02
CA ILE A 145 3.07 31.25 6.20
C ILE A 145 3.72 31.02 7.57
N SER A 146 4.62 30.03 7.64
CA SER A 146 5.54 29.85 8.77
C SER A 146 6.55 30.99 8.81
N GLU A 147 6.89 31.44 10.03
CA GLU A 147 7.90 32.49 10.22
C GLU A 147 9.26 32.05 9.66
N GLY A 148 9.95 32.95 8.96
CA GLY A 148 11.33 32.78 8.53
C GLY A 148 11.55 31.91 7.30
N VAL A 149 10.53 31.20 6.78
CA VAL A 149 10.64 30.27 5.64
C VAL A 149 9.91 30.82 4.41
N PHE A 150 10.46 30.58 3.22
CA PHE A 150 9.77 30.84 1.95
C PHE A 150 8.67 29.80 1.72
N ASN A 151 7.44 30.26 1.48
CA ASN A 151 6.29 29.41 1.23
C ASN A 151 5.82 29.57 -0.23
N ASP A 152 5.96 28.50 -1.00
CA ASP A 152 5.58 28.41 -2.42
C ASP A 152 4.18 27.79 -2.62
N SER A 153 3.31 27.82 -1.60
CA SER A 153 1.98 27.18 -1.66
C SER A 153 1.04 27.78 -2.70
N PHE A 154 1.29 29.02 -3.15
CA PHE A 154 0.45 29.70 -4.14
C PHE A 154 1.11 29.62 -5.53
N PRO A 155 0.43 29.06 -6.55
CA PRO A 155 0.98 29.01 -7.91
C PRO A 155 1.38 30.41 -8.40
N GLY A 156 2.64 30.57 -8.83
CA GLY A 156 3.19 31.84 -9.28
C GLY A 156 3.60 32.82 -8.18
N TYR A 157 3.50 32.46 -6.89
CA TYR A 157 3.92 33.32 -5.78
C TYR A 157 4.75 32.58 -4.72
N SER A 158 5.88 33.18 -4.31
CA SER A 158 6.66 32.75 -3.14
C SER A 158 6.61 33.81 -2.05
N ILE A 159 6.10 33.46 -0.87
CA ILE A 159 5.87 34.41 0.23
C ILE A 159 6.75 34.06 1.42
N ARG A 160 7.47 35.05 1.95
CA ARG A 160 8.22 34.95 3.21
C ARG A 160 7.79 36.04 4.18
N VAL A 161 7.60 35.66 5.44
CA VAL A 161 7.29 36.57 6.55
C VAL A 161 8.38 36.45 7.59
N LYS A 162 8.87 37.57 8.13
CA LYS A 162 9.91 37.55 9.16
C LYS A 162 9.35 37.17 10.53
N LYS A 163 8.21 37.73 10.91
CA LYS A 163 7.57 37.49 12.22
C LYS A 163 6.05 37.60 12.10
N LYS A 164 5.31 36.81 12.86
CA LYS A 164 3.86 36.76 12.91
C LYS A 164 3.42 37.05 14.35
N ASP A 165 2.45 37.93 14.51
CA ASP A 165 1.93 38.23 15.84
C ASP A 165 1.06 37.07 16.38
N PRO A 166 0.90 36.95 17.72
CA PRO A 166 0.08 35.91 18.34
C PRO A 166 -1.38 35.87 17.86
N ASP A 167 -1.90 37.00 17.37
CA ASP A 167 -3.25 37.13 16.77
C ASP A 167 -3.39 36.39 15.43
N GLY A 168 -2.29 35.94 14.85
CA GLY A 168 -2.25 35.09 13.66
C GLY A 168 -2.61 35.78 12.34
N GLN A 169 -3.02 37.05 12.36
CA GLN A 169 -3.46 37.84 11.20
C GLN A 169 -2.45 38.92 10.80
N THR A 170 -1.69 39.47 11.74
CA THR A 170 -0.69 40.50 11.47
C THR A 170 0.68 39.88 11.21
N LEU A 171 1.30 40.28 10.10
CA LEU A 171 2.57 39.77 9.60
C LEU A 171 3.55 40.94 9.47
N HIS A 172 4.77 40.73 9.94
CA HIS A 172 5.84 41.71 9.91
C HIS A 172 6.93 41.29 8.92
N GLY A 173 7.36 42.23 8.09
CA GLY A 173 8.42 42.04 7.09
C GLY A 173 8.04 40.99 6.06
N VAL A 174 7.05 41.31 5.23
CA VAL A 174 6.54 40.41 4.18
C VAL A 174 7.31 40.65 2.88
N MET A 175 7.75 39.56 2.26
CA MET A 175 8.38 39.53 0.94
C MET A 175 7.58 38.59 0.05
N ILE A 176 7.13 39.06 -1.10
CA ILE A 176 6.38 38.28 -2.08
C ILE A 176 7.13 38.34 -3.40
N TYR A 177 7.51 37.18 -3.91
CA TYR A 177 7.96 37.02 -5.29
C TYR A 177 6.76 36.60 -6.14
N GLU A 178 6.50 37.31 -7.22
CA GLU A 178 5.52 36.96 -8.25
C GLU A 178 6.28 36.53 -9.51
N LYS A 179 6.03 35.30 -9.96
CA LYS A 179 6.58 34.73 -11.19
C LYS A 179 5.42 34.33 -12.10
N LYS A 180 5.28 35.02 -13.23
CA LYS A 180 4.28 34.67 -14.25
C LYS A 180 4.77 33.49 -15.09
N GLU A 181 3.91 32.50 -15.31
CA GLU A 181 4.24 31.36 -16.18
C GLU A 181 4.60 31.83 -17.59
N GLY A 182 5.74 31.39 -18.10
CA GLY A 182 6.19 31.68 -19.47
C GLY A 182 6.93 33.01 -19.68
N MET A 183 7.13 33.84 -18.64
CA MET A 183 7.88 35.10 -18.73
C MET A 183 9.06 35.11 -17.75
N THR A 184 10.16 35.76 -18.14
CA THR A 184 11.34 36.02 -17.27
C THR A 184 11.07 37.15 -16.26
N ASP A 185 9.92 37.80 -16.37
CA ASP A 185 9.47 38.91 -15.57
C ASP A 185 9.31 38.47 -14.11
N MET A 186 10.16 39.01 -13.24
CA MET A 186 10.08 38.82 -11.79
C MET A 186 9.60 40.12 -11.16
N ALA A 187 8.51 40.04 -10.39
CA ALA A 187 8.11 41.13 -9.52
C ALA A 187 8.37 40.75 -8.06
N VAL A 188 8.99 41.65 -7.31
CA VAL A 188 9.29 41.46 -5.88
C VAL A 188 8.63 42.56 -5.09
N ILE A 189 7.75 42.18 -4.17
CA ILE A 189 7.02 43.09 -3.30
C ILE A 189 7.57 42.95 -1.88
N PHE A 190 7.98 44.07 -1.30
CA PHE A 190 8.35 44.19 0.11
C PHE A 190 7.29 44.99 0.84
N ALA A 191 6.87 44.56 2.02
CA ALA A 191 5.98 45.31 2.90
C ALA A 191 6.48 45.23 4.34
N LYS A 192 6.37 46.34 5.08
CA LYS A 192 6.75 46.36 6.50
C LYS A 192 5.74 45.60 7.35
N GLU A 193 4.45 45.81 7.09
CA GLU A 193 3.35 45.13 7.76
C GLU A 193 2.37 44.59 6.74
N ALA A 194 1.72 43.47 7.06
CA ALA A 194 0.59 42.96 6.29
C ALA A 194 -0.47 42.39 7.22
N VAL A 195 -1.74 42.60 6.86
CA VAL A 195 -2.89 41.96 7.52
C VAL A 195 -3.45 40.90 6.58
N MET A 196 -3.55 39.67 7.07
CA MET A 196 -4.12 38.54 6.34
C MET A 196 -5.57 38.35 6.76
N TYR A 197 -6.49 38.39 5.79
CA TYR A 197 -7.89 38.03 5.99
C TYR A 197 -8.45 37.27 4.79
N ARG A 198 -9.52 36.51 5.01
CA ARG A 198 -10.24 35.79 3.94
C ARG A 198 -11.47 36.59 3.53
N THR A 199 -11.80 36.52 2.24
CA THR A 199 -13.05 37.10 1.72
C THR A 199 -14.25 36.32 2.26
N PRO A 200 -15.43 36.93 2.51
CA PRO A 200 -16.60 36.22 3.06
C PRO A 200 -17.03 34.95 2.28
N ASP A 201 -16.74 34.88 0.97
CA ASP A 201 -17.03 33.71 0.11
C ASP A 201 -15.94 32.61 0.16
N ASP A 202 -14.91 32.77 0.99
CA ASP A 202 -13.73 31.89 1.13
C ASP A 202 -13.01 31.59 -0.20
N MET A 203 -13.21 32.45 -1.22
CA MET A 203 -12.62 32.28 -2.56
C MET A 203 -11.24 32.94 -2.70
N TYR A 204 -10.92 33.93 -1.87
CA TYR A 204 -9.64 34.63 -1.95
C TYR A 204 -9.06 34.86 -0.56
N LEU A 205 -7.77 34.58 -0.42
CA LEU A 205 -6.96 35.07 0.69
C LEU A 205 -6.42 36.45 0.31
N VAL A 206 -6.69 37.45 1.13
CA VAL A 206 -6.25 38.83 0.87
C VAL A 206 -5.14 39.18 1.86
N LEU A 207 -3.98 39.56 1.33
CA LEU A 207 -2.92 40.21 2.09
C LEU A 207 -3.02 41.72 1.86
N LYS A 208 -3.45 42.45 2.88
CA LYS A 208 -3.41 43.91 2.90
C LYS A 208 -2.04 44.36 3.38
N LEU A 209 -1.19 44.70 2.43
CA LEU A 209 0.18 45.15 2.61
C LEU A 209 0.19 46.65 2.96
N LYS A 210 0.94 47.03 3.99
CA LYS A 210 1.17 48.42 4.39
C LYS A 210 2.64 48.80 4.23
N GLU A 211 2.86 50.04 3.81
CA GLU A 211 4.18 50.65 3.60
C GLU A 211 5.15 49.74 2.82
N GLY A 212 4.86 49.57 1.53
CA GLY A 212 5.60 48.64 0.70
C GLY A 212 6.20 49.22 -0.57
N ILE A 213 7.07 48.43 -1.18
CA ILE A 213 7.76 48.73 -2.42
C ILE A 213 7.65 47.52 -3.33
N ARG A 214 7.11 47.71 -4.53
CA ARG A 214 7.10 46.71 -5.60
C ARG A 214 8.22 47.04 -6.59
N TYR A 215 9.07 46.07 -6.85
CA TYR A 215 10.08 46.07 -7.89
C TYR A 215 9.62 45.17 -9.02
N GLU A 216 9.79 45.61 -10.26
CA GLU A 216 9.39 44.86 -11.44
C GLU A 216 10.44 45.07 -12.54
N GLU A 217 10.92 43.96 -13.09
CA GLU A 217 11.88 43.93 -14.18
C GLU A 217 11.16 43.50 -15.46
N GLU A 218 11.07 44.42 -16.43
CA GLU A 218 10.53 44.11 -17.75
C GLU A 218 11.69 43.82 -18.73
N PRO A 219 11.67 42.68 -19.45
CA PRO A 219 12.67 42.37 -20.45
C PRO A 219 12.59 43.37 -21.60
N GLY A 220 13.74 43.85 -22.06
CA GLY A 220 13.81 44.80 -23.17
C GLY A 220 13.15 44.21 -24.43
N LYS A 221 12.29 44.98 -25.10
CA LYS A 221 11.64 44.56 -26.35
C LYS A 221 12.70 44.30 -27.42
N SER A 222 12.67 43.10 -28.00
CA SER A 222 13.70 42.48 -28.85
C SER A 222 13.91 43.11 -30.24
N SER A 223 13.73 44.43 -30.42
CA SER A 223 13.92 45.02 -31.76
C SER A 223 14.94 46.15 -31.81
N PHE A 224 15.03 47.07 -30.84
CA PHE A 224 15.99 48.19 -30.96
C PHE A 224 16.59 48.73 -29.65
N ASN A 225 16.24 48.20 -28.48
CA ASN A 225 16.83 48.67 -27.22
C ASN A 225 16.88 47.54 -26.16
N THR A 226 18.06 46.97 -25.93
CA THR A 226 18.32 45.86 -25.00
C THR A 226 18.35 46.30 -23.53
N ARG A 227 17.90 47.51 -23.20
CA ARG A 227 17.91 48.00 -21.82
C ARG A 227 16.71 47.43 -21.08
N GLN A 228 16.98 46.57 -20.10
CA GLN A 228 16.01 46.12 -19.12
C GLN A 228 15.43 47.35 -18.39
N GLN A 229 14.10 47.44 -18.32
CA GLN A 229 13.43 48.52 -17.61
C GLN A 229 13.13 48.07 -16.20
N PHE A 230 13.66 48.80 -15.21
CA PHE A 230 13.40 48.56 -13.81
C PHE A 230 12.36 49.54 -13.29
N ARG A 231 11.18 49.05 -12.91
CA ARG A 231 10.10 49.85 -12.33
C ARG A 231 10.04 49.64 -10.83
N ARG A 232 10.03 50.75 -10.08
CA ARG A 232 9.84 50.78 -8.63
C ARG A 232 8.57 51.54 -8.28
N MET A 233 7.61 50.87 -7.65
CA MET A 233 6.39 51.49 -7.14
C MET A 233 6.37 51.48 -5.63
N ARG A 234 6.28 52.65 -5.00
CA ARG A 234 6.07 52.77 -3.55
C ARG A 234 4.58 52.94 -3.28
N PHE A 235 4.05 52.21 -2.31
CA PHE A 235 2.63 52.28 -1.94
C PHE A 235 2.46 52.39 -0.42
N ALA A 236 1.49 53.19 0.00
CA ALA A 236 1.09 53.27 1.41
C ALA A 236 0.27 52.02 1.80
N THR A 237 -0.68 51.62 0.96
CA THR A 237 -1.49 50.40 1.14
C THR A 237 -1.78 49.74 -0.19
N THR A 238 -1.63 48.42 -0.26
CA THR A 238 -1.98 47.58 -1.42
C THR A 238 -2.62 46.29 -0.94
N GLU A 239 -3.56 45.75 -1.71
CA GLU A 239 -4.14 44.44 -1.45
C GLU A 239 -3.71 43.45 -2.53
N GLN A 240 -3.05 42.37 -2.09
CA GLN A 240 -2.74 41.24 -2.95
C GLN A 240 -3.75 40.12 -2.68
N LYS A 241 -4.47 39.71 -3.72
CA LYS A 241 -5.45 38.63 -3.65
C LYS A 241 -4.83 37.34 -4.18
N PHE A 242 -4.94 36.27 -3.40
CA PHE A 242 -4.53 34.93 -3.78
C PHE A 242 -5.79 34.08 -3.94
N ASP A 243 -5.95 33.47 -5.11
CA ASP A 243 -7.08 32.61 -5.40
C ASP A 243 -7.03 31.34 -4.53
N LEU A 244 -8.08 31.13 -3.73
CA LEU A 244 -8.27 29.95 -2.92
C LEU A 244 -9.02 28.82 -3.67
N GLY A 245 -9.43 29.03 -4.91
CA GLY A 245 -10.18 28.08 -5.73
C GLY A 245 -9.45 26.76 -6.01
N GLY A 246 -8.11 26.76 -5.97
CA GLY A 246 -7.29 25.54 -5.98
C GLY A 246 -7.25 24.77 -4.66
N PHE A 247 -7.74 25.38 -3.57
CA PHE A 247 -7.69 24.83 -2.20
C PHE A 247 -9.07 24.44 -1.64
N LYS A 248 -10.16 24.77 -2.34
CA LYS A 248 -11.46 24.12 -2.09
C LYS A 248 -11.31 22.64 -2.44
N LEU A 249 -11.89 21.78 -1.61
CA LEU A 249 -11.90 20.32 -1.75
C LEU A 249 -12.59 19.97 -3.08
N LYS A 250 -11.83 20.00 -4.18
CA LYS A 250 -12.25 19.41 -5.45
C LYS A 250 -12.26 17.92 -5.17
N ARG A 251 -13.46 17.37 -5.01
CA ARG A 251 -13.62 15.91 -4.94
C ARG A 251 -12.89 15.33 -6.13
N THR A 252 -11.81 14.61 -5.86
CA THR A 252 -10.97 14.10 -6.94
C THR A 252 -11.83 13.26 -7.88
N ASP A 253 -11.70 13.51 -9.19
CA ASP A 253 -12.55 12.87 -10.18
C ASP A 253 -12.44 11.34 -10.07
N ALA A 254 -13.60 10.71 -9.91
CA ALA A 254 -13.70 9.27 -9.70
C ALA A 254 -13.07 8.43 -10.84
N ASN A 255 -12.86 9.04 -12.00
CA ASN A 255 -12.27 8.40 -13.17
C ASN A 255 -10.76 8.16 -13.05
N GLU A 256 -10.01 9.02 -12.38
CA GLU A 256 -8.54 8.87 -12.28
C GLU A 256 -8.17 7.68 -11.37
N TRP A 257 -8.95 7.47 -10.31
CA TRP A 257 -8.68 6.43 -9.30
C TRP A 257 -9.31 5.07 -9.61
N ARG A 258 -10.29 4.99 -10.53
CA ARG A 258 -10.87 3.71 -11.00
C ARG A 258 -9.83 2.73 -11.54
N SER A 259 -8.65 3.23 -11.92
CA SER A 259 -7.51 2.43 -12.40
C SER A 259 -6.66 1.81 -11.28
N THR A 260 -6.87 2.19 -10.02
CA THR A 260 -6.10 1.65 -8.88
C THR A 260 -6.57 0.24 -8.57
N ILE A 261 -5.64 -0.72 -8.67
CA ILE A 261 -5.90 -2.17 -8.59
C ILE A 261 -6.70 -2.59 -7.33
N GLN A 262 -6.46 -1.93 -6.19
CA GLN A 262 -7.13 -2.22 -4.90
C GLN A 262 -8.62 -1.81 -4.84
N MET A 263 -9.11 -1.07 -5.85
CA MET A 263 -10.47 -0.54 -5.93
C MET A 263 -11.34 -1.30 -6.95
N MET A 264 -10.84 -2.41 -7.49
CA MET A 264 -11.54 -3.18 -8.51
C MET A 264 -12.25 -4.40 -7.92
N ASN A 265 -13.39 -4.76 -8.51
CA ASN A 265 -14.04 -6.04 -8.25
C ASN A 265 -13.46 -7.17 -9.14
N LEU A 266 -13.72 -8.45 -8.84
CA LEU A 266 -13.25 -9.63 -9.59
C LEU A 266 -13.47 -9.50 -11.10
N LYS A 267 -14.68 -9.14 -11.54
CA LYS A 267 -15.01 -8.97 -12.97
C LYS A 267 -14.21 -7.85 -13.62
N GLN A 268 -13.90 -6.79 -12.87
CA GLN A 268 -13.10 -5.68 -13.36
C GLN A 268 -11.62 -6.10 -13.42
N LEU A 269 -11.11 -6.77 -12.38
CA LEU A 269 -9.74 -7.30 -12.33
C LEU A 269 -9.44 -8.21 -13.51
N THR A 270 -10.31 -9.15 -13.84
CA THR A 270 -10.11 -10.06 -14.98
C THR A 270 -10.14 -9.32 -16.32
N LYS A 271 -11.10 -8.40 -16.51
CA LYS A 271 -11.19 -7.59 -17.73
C LYS A 271 -9.95 -6.71 -17.93
N PHE A 272 -9.47 -6.04 -16.89
CA PHE A 272 -8.27 -5.21 -16.94
C PHE A 272 -7.02 -6.06 -17.13
N GLN A 273 -6.93 -7.22 -16.49
CA GLN A 273 -5.85 -8.18 -16.69
C GLN A 273 -5.77 -8.64 -18.15
N ASP A 274 -6.88 -9.13 -18.72
CA ASP A 274 -6.94 -9.61 -20.10
C ASP A 274 -6.60 -8.51 -21.11
N SER A 275 -7.12 -7.29 -20.87
CA SER A 275 -6.79 -6.13 -21.69
C SER A 275 -5.30 -5.78 -21.63
N THR A 276 -4.71 -5.86 -20.44
CA THR A 276 -3.27 -5.58 -20.24
C THR A 276 -2.43 -6.65 -20.94
N ILE A 277 -2.77 -7.93 -20.79
CA ILE A 277 -2.07 -9.03 -21.47
C ILE A 277 -2.13 -8.86 -23.00
N LYS A 278 -3.30 -8.52 -23.56
CA LYS A 278 -3.45 -8.24 -24.99
C LYS A 278 -2.58 -7.06 -25.44
N ALA A 279 -2.53 -5.99 -24.65
CA ALA A 279 -1.69 -4.83 -24.93
C ALA A 279 -0.20 -5.19 -24.94
N VAL A 280 0.26 -5.98 -23.95
CA VAL A 280 1.65 -6.48 -23.87
C VAL A 280 1.99 -7.38 -25.06
N ASN A 281 1.09 -8.29 -25.44
CA ASN A 281 1.31 -9.18 -26.59
C ASN A 281 1.41 -8.38 -27.91
N LYS A 282 0.53 -7.38 -28.10
CA LYS A 282 0.61 -6.47 -29.25
C LYS A 282 1.91 -5.68 -29.25
N ALA A 283 2.30 -5.11 -28.10
CA ALA A 283 3.56 -4.39 -27.96
C ALA A 283 4.78 -5.29 -28.23
N SER A 284 4.77 -6.53 -27.75
CA SER A 284 5.83 -7.51 -28.00
C SER A 284 5.99 -7.81 -29.50
N SER A 285 4.88 -8.03 -30.22
CA SER A 285 4.91 -8.25 -31.67
C SER A 285 5.45 -7.04 -32.46
N ALA A 286 5.06 -5.83 -32.06
CA ALA A 286 5.58 -4.59 -32.65
C ALA A 286 7.08 -4.39 -32.36
N ASN A 287 7.51 -4.65 -31.13
CA ASN A 287 8.92 -4.59 -30.74
C ASN A 287 9.77 -5.60 -31.52
N TYR A 288 9.25 -6.81 -31.75
CA TYR A 288 9.93 -7.82 -32.57
C TYR A 288 10.16 -7.32 -34.01
N SER A 289 9.14 -6.74 -34.65
CA SER A 289 9.27 -6.16 -35.99
C SER A 289 10.22 -4.96 -36.05
N LEU A 290 10.35 -4.21 -34.95
CA LEU A 290 11.26 -3.06 -34.86
C LEU A 290 12.72 -3.48 -34.67
N ILE A 291 12.96 -4.60 -33.98
CA ILE A 291 14.31 -5.09 -33.66
C ILE A 291 14.85 -6.02 -34.77
N SER A 292 13.99 -6.80 -35.45
CA SER A 292 14.42 -7.79 -36.44
C SER A 292 15.35 -7.23 -37.53
N PRO A 293 15.20 -5.98 -38.04
CA PRO A 293 16.10 -5.43 -39.06
C PRO A 293 17.52 -5.17 -38.55
N TYR A 294 17.71 -5.00 -37.23
CA TYR A 294 19.02 -4.76 -36.61
C TYR A 294 19.76 -6.08 -36.28
N LEU A 295 19.05 -7.22 -36.24
CA LEU A 295 19.59 -8.55 -35.95
C LEU A 295 19.96 -9.32 -37.23
N LYS A 296 20.68 -8.66 -38.17
CA LYS A 296 21.02 -9.21 -39.50
C LYS A 296 21.86 -10.49 -39.49
N TYR A 297 22.45 -10.88 -38.37
CA TYR A 297 23.27 -12.10 -38.28
C TYR A 297 22.45 -13.40 -38.26
N PHE A 298 21.12 -13.33 -38.11
CA PHE A 298 20.23 -14.49 -38.12
C PHE A 298 19.51 -14.76 -39.45
N SER A 299 19.73 -13.95 -40.49
CA SER A 299 19.39 -14.40 -41.84
C SER A 299 20.39 -15.48 -42.22
N VAL A 300 20.00 -16.75 -42.11
CA VAL A 300 20.70 -17.86 -42.75
C VAL A 300 20.98 -17.39 -44.18
N PRO A 301 22.24 -17.30 -44.63
CA PRO A 301 22.50 -16.96 -46.01
C PRO A 301 21.76 -17.98 -46.85
N GLN A 302 20.69 -17.56 -47.50
CA GLN A 302 19.95 -18.44 -48.38
C GLN A 302 20.94 -18.80 -49.47
N LYS A 303 21.39 -20.07 -49.48
CA LYS A 303 22.42 -20.56 -50.39
C LYS A 303 21.96 -20.14 -51.79
N MET A 304 22.68 -19.20 -52.41
CA MET A 304 22.29 -18.67 -53.71
C MET A 304 22.07 -19.86 -54.65
N PRO A 305 20.99 -19.89 -55.43
CA PRO A 305 20.78 -20.94 -56.43
C PRO A 305 22.03 -21.07 -57.29
N ALA A 306 22.57 -22.30 -57.37
CA ALA A 306 23.74 -22.57 -58.19
C ALA A 306 23.43 -22.19 -59.65
N GLY A 307 24.19 -21.25 -60.21
CA GLY A 307 23.98 -20.73 -61.57
C GLY A 307 23.49 -19.29 -61.68
N THR A 308 23.30 -18.58 -60.56
CA THR A 308 22.98 -17.14 -60.60
C THR A 308 24.25 -16.34 -60.96
N ASN A 309 24.41 -15.96 -62.23
CA ASN A 309 25.48 -15.07 -62.65
C ASN A 309 25.24 -13.67 -62.06
N VAL A 310 25.89 -13.40 -60.93
CA VAL A 310 25.86 -12.07 -60.30
C VAL A 310 26.71 -11.16 -61.18
N THR A 311 26.07 -10.28 -61.94
CA THR A 311 26.80 -9.20 -62.62
C THR A 311 27.43 -8.34 -61.53
N PRO A 312 28.77 -8.20 -61.49
CA PRO A 312 29.39 -7.28 -60.55
C PRO A 312 28.82 -5.90 -60.84
N VAL A 313 28.10 -5.31 -59.89
CA VAL A 313 27.77 -3.90 -59.98
C VAL A 313 29.12 -3.18 -60.04
N ALA A 314 29.41 -2.54 -61.17
CA ALA A 314 30.60 -1.72 -61.32
C ALA A 314 30.63 -0.76 -60.13
N ALA A 315 31.68 -0.84 -59.31
CA ALA A 315 31.82 -0.06 -58.09
C ALA A 315 31.92 1.43 -58.45
N SER A 316 30.79 2.09 -58.70
CA SER A 316 30.73 3.50 -59.10
C SER A 316 30.98 4.46 -57.92
N ALA A 317 31.43 3.94 -56.78
CA ALA A 317 32.17 4.70 -55.78
C ALA A 317 33.12 3.74 -55.07
N PRO A 318 34.41 4.07 -54.91
CA PRO A 318 35.27 3.28 -54.05
C PRO A 318 34.70 3.37 -52.63
N ILE A 319 34.42 2.23 -52.02
CA ILE A 319 34.09 2.07 -50.58
C ILE A 319 35.19 2.72 -49.69
N LYS A 320 36.33 3.13 -50.28
CA LYS A 320 37.47 3.82 -49.66
C LYS A 320 37.28 5.30 -49.33
N SER A 321 36.15 5.96 -49.64
CA SER A 321 36.00 7.40 -49.32
C SER A 321 35.61 7.70 -47.86
N THR A 322 35.47 6.68 -47.01
CA THR A 322 35.12 6.85 -45.60
C THR A 322 36.26 6.31 -44.74
N THR A 323 36.83 7.16 -43.88
CA THR A 323 37.83 6.74 -42.89
C THR A 323 37.30 5.57 -42.05
N PRO A 324 38.10 4.50 -41.81
CA PRO A 324 37.70 3.35 -41.00
C PRO A 324 37.08 3.75 -39.65
N ASP A 325 37.61 4.81 -39.04
CA ASP A 325 37.15 5.35 -37.76
C ASP A 325 35.71 5.86 -37.80
N ARG A 326 35.25 6.41 -38.93
CA ARG A 326 33.88 6.94 -39.06
C ARG A 326 32.86 5.81 -39.25
N GLN A 327 33.26 4.73 -39.91
CA GLN A 327 32.44 3.51 -40.02
C GLN A 327 32.35 2.80 -38.67
N LEU A 328 33.47 2.69 -37.94
CA LEU A 328 33.52 2.14 -36.59
C LEU A 328 32.65 2.95 -35.61
N ALA A 329 32.77 4.29 -35.64
CA ALA A 329 31.97 5.17 -34.80
C ALA A 329 30.47 5.07 -35.12
N SER A 330 30.10 4.97 -36.40
CA SER A 330 28.70 4.80 -36.82
C SER A 330 28.13 3.46 -36.37
N ALA A 331 28.90 2.38 -36.53
CA ALA A 331 28.51 1.03 -36.07
C ALA A 331 28.40 0.96 -34.54
N LEU A 332 29.31 1.60 -33.81
CA LEU A 332 29.27 1.68 -32.35
C LEU A 332 28.05 2.49 -31.88
N SER A 333 27.74 3.61 -32.53
CA SER A 333 26.56 4.41 -32.24
C SER A 333 25.26 3.65 -32.51
N GLU A 334 25.19 2.89 -33.61
CA GLU A 334 24.05 2.03 -33.93
C GLU A 334 23.88 0.92 -32.89
N ALA A 335 24.96 0.23 -32.51
CA ALA A 335 24.94 -0.80 -31.48
C ALA A 335 24.52 -0.25 -30.11
N GLN A 336 24.99 0.94 -29.73
CA GLN A 336 24.58 1.61 -28.49
C GLN A 336 23.10 1.99 -28.50
N SER A 337 22.59 2.52 -29.61
CA SER A 337 21.16 2.85 -29.79
C SER A 337 20.26 1.62 -29.68
N VAL A 338 20.65 0.52 -30.33
CA VAL A 338 19.92 -0.76 -30.26
C VAL A 338 19.93 -1.30 -28.83
N ARG A 339 21.09 -1.26 -28.15
CA ARG A 339 21.21 -1.68 -26.75
C ARG A 339 20.28 -0.87 -25.84
N GLU A 340 20.23 0.45 -25.99
CA GLU A 340 19.39 1.31 -25.17
C GLU A 340 17.90 1.06 -25.45
N THR A 341 17.54 0.86 -26.72
CA THR A 341 16.16 0.49 -27.12
C THR A 341 15.76 -0.86 -26.50
N LEU A 342 16.62 -1.87 -26.57
CA LEU A 342 16.39 -3.18 -25.95
C LEU A 342 16.25 -3.08 -24.43
N ARG A 343 17.09 -2.27 -23.79
CA ARG A 343 17.02 -2.02 -22.34
C ARG A 343 15.70 -1.36 -21.97
N SER A 344 15.30 -0.31 -22.68
CA SER A 344 14.01 0.37 -22.49
C SER A 344 12.82 -0.58 -22.67
N ILE A 345 12.86 -1.43 -23.69
CA ILE A 345 11.83 -2.45 -23.92
C ILE A 345 11.80 -3.48 -22.79
N ALA A 346 12.95 -3.95 -22.32
CA ALA A 346 13.05 -4.88 -21.21
C ALA A 346 12.51 -4.29 -19.89
N ASP A 347 12.85 -3.02 -19.61
CA ASP A 347 12.37 -2.30 -18.43
C ASP A 347 10.86 -2.07 -18.50
N ARG A 348 10.32 -1.68 -19.67
CA ARG A 348 8.87 -1.54 -19.89
C ARG A 348 8.15 -2.87 -19.70
N TYR A 349 8.66 -3.96 -20.29
CA TYR A 349 8.08 -5.30 -20.12
C TYR A 349 8.12 -5.75 -18.65
N LYS A 350 9.20 -5.42 -17.92
CA LYS A 350 9.32 -5.72 -16.49
C LYS A 350 8.25 -4.98 -15.67
N GLU A 351 7.98 -3.70 -15.93
CA GLU A 351 6.95 -2.95 -15.22
C GLU A 351 5.53 -3.38 -15.62
N GLU A 352 5.28 -3.62 -16.90
CA GLU A 352 3.99 -4.15 -17.39
C GLU A 352 3.69 -5.54 -16.80
N SER A 353 4.67 -6.44 -16.79
CA SER A 353 4.52 -7.76 -16.17
C SER A 353 4.28 -7.67 -14.66
N LYS A 354 4.89 -6.69 -13.98
CA LYS A 354 4.62 -6.40 -12.57
C LYS A 354 3.19 -5.91 -12.37
N GLY A 355 2.66 -5.10 -13.30
CA GLY A 355 1.24 -4.71 -13.34
C GLY A 355 0.32 -5.92 -13.43
N ILE A 356 0.58 -6.83 -14.38
CA ILE A 356 -0.18 -8.09 -14.55
C ILE A 356 -0.16 -8.94 -13.27
N ARG A 357 1.02 -9.09 -12.64
CA ARG A 357 1.15 -9.82 -11.36
C ARG A 357 0.32 -9.18 -10.25
N ARG A 358 0.27 -7.84 -10.16
CA ARG A 358 -0.55 -7.14 -9.15
C ARG A 358 -2.05 -7.43 -9.32
N TYR A 359 -2.56 -7.48 -10.55
CA TYR A 359 -3.95 -7.87 -10.80
C TYR A 359 -4.25 -9.29 -10.29
N SER A 360 -3.38 -10.25 -10.63
CA SER A 360 -3.51 -11.63 -10.13
C SER A 360 -3.40 -11.73 -8.60
N ILE A 361 -2.52 -10.94 -7.99
CA ILE A 361 -2.35 -10.91 -6.52
C ILE A 361 -3.63 -10.42 -5.85
N GLU A 362 -4.20 -9.29 -6.27
CA GLU A 362 -5.43 -8.74 -5.69
C GLU A 362 -6.63 -9.67 -5.93
N TYR A 363 -6.68 -10.36 -7.08
CA TYR A 363 -7.66 -11.41 -7.32
C TYR A 363 -7.57 -12.51 -6.26
N GLN A 364 -6.38 -13.08 -6.05
CA GLN A 364 -6.17 -14.14 -5.07
C GLN A 364 -6.38 -13.66 -3.63
N LYS A 365 -6.02 -12.41 -3.31
CA LYS A 365 -6.17 -11.79 -1.98
C LYS A 365 -7.61 -11.84 -1.46
N LYS A 366 -8.59 -11.67 -2.35
CA LYS A 366 -10.02 -11.73 -1.99
C LYS A 366 -10.44 -13.13 -1.54
N PHE A 367 -9.88 -14.18 -2.14
CA PHE A 367 -10.11 -15.57 -1.72
C PHE A 367 -9.34 -15.92 -0.45
N THR A 368 -8.07 -15.52 -0.36
CA THR A 368 -7.22 -15.86 0.78
C THR A 368 -7.67 -15.20 2.07
N LEU A 369 -8.34 -14.04 2.02
CA LEU A 369 -9.00 -13.42 3.17
C LEU A 369 -10.00 -14.38 3.84
N SER A 370 -10.83 -15.02 3.03
CA SER A 370 -11.90 -15.91 3.48
C SER A 370 -11.32 -17.23 3.98
N ALA A 371 -10.33 -17.77 3.26
CA ALA A 371 -9.61 -18.97 3.67
C ALA A 371 -8.79 -18.77 4.95
N ALA A 372 -8.27 -17.56 5.20
CA ALA A 372 -7.55 -17.25 6.43
C ALA A 372 -8.43 -17.38 7.69
N CYS A 373 -9.71 -17.01 7.61
CA CYS A 373 -10.65 -17.20 8.72
C CYS A 373 -10.79 -18.67 9.11
N LEU A 374 -10.83 -19.57 8.11
CA LEU A 374 -10.91 -21.02 8.33
C LEU A 374 -9.59 -21.59 8.87
N ALA A 375 -8.46 -21.20 8.29
CA ALA A 375 -7.14 -21.68 8.72
C ALA A 375 -6.82 -21.24 10.16
N LEU A 376 -7.11 -19.98 10.51
CA LEU A 376 -6.89 -19.46 11.86
C LEU A 376 -7.87 -20.05 12.88
N PHE A 377 -9.12 -20.30 12.50
CA PHE A 377 -10.05 -21.05 13.34
C PHE A 377 -9.51 -22.45 13.69
N LEU A 378 -9.00 -23.16 12.68
CA LEU A 378 -8.47 -24.51 12.82
C LEU A 378 -7.24 -24.56 13.74
N ILE A 379 -6.54 -23.44 13.91
CA ILE A 379 -5.45 -23.29 14.87
C ILE A 379 -5.98 -22.88 16.24
N GLY A 380 -6.86 -21.88 16.29
CA GLY A 380 -7.33 -21.28 17.52
C GLY A 380 -8.19 -22.22 18.37
N ALA A 381 -9.08 -22.97 17.73
CA ALA A 381 -9.98 -23.87 18.43
C ALA A 381 -9.25 -25.00 19.21
N PRO A 382 -8.31 -25.76 18.61
CA PRO A 382 -7.57 -26.76 19.36
C PRO A 382 -6.58 -26.17 20.37
N LEU A 383 -5.96 -25.02 20.10
CA LEU A 383 -5.10 -24.36 21.07
C LEU A 383 -5.87 -23.94 22.32
N GLY A 384 -7.07 -23.37 22.15
CA GLY A 384 -7.95 -23.06 23.28
C GLY A 384 -8.26 -24.30 24.12
N ALA A 385 -8.62 -25.41 23.46
CA ALA A 385 -8.92 -26.68 24.12
C ALA A 385 -7.71 -27.29 24.89
N ILE A 386 -6.49 -27.05 24.41
CA ILE A 386 -5.24 -27.54 25.04
C ILE A 386 -4.84 -26.68 26.23
N ILE A 387 -4.94 -25.34 26.12
CA ILE A 387 -4.30 -24.43 27.06
C ILE A 387 -4.91 -24.51 28.47
N ARG A 388 -6.21 -24.78 28.63
CA ARG A 388 -6.98 -25.10 29.88
C ARG A 388 -6.80 -24.20 31.13
N LYS A 389 -5.69 -23.48 31.28
CA LYS A 389 -5.26 -22.66 32.41
C LYS A 389 -4.46 -21.47 31.88
N GLY A 390 -4.82 -20.24 32.26
CA GLY A 390 -4.06 -19.05 31.86
C GLY A 390 -4.76 -17.69 31.98
N GLY A 391 -5.98 -17.64 32.51
CA GLY A 391 -6.77 -16.40 32.54
C GLY A 391 -7.01 -15.82 31.15
N LEU A 392 -7.51 -14.58 31.08
CA LEU A 392 -7.76 -13.91 29.79
C LEU A 392 -6.47 -13.57 29.01
N GLY A 393 -5.31 -13.55 29.66
CA GLY A 393 -4.06 -13.04 29.08
C GLY A 393 -3.31 -14.04 28.18
N LEU A 394 -3.09 -15.28 28.63
CA LEU A 394 -2.30 -16.27 27.89
C LEU A 394 -2.92 -16.62 26.51
N PRO A 395 -4.24 -16.86 26.38
CA PRO A 395 -4.92 -17.01 25.09
C PRO A 395 -4.65 -15.87 24.10
N VAL A 396 -4.66 -14.62 24.59
CA VAL A 396 -4.45 -13.44 23.76
C VAL A 396 -3.02 -13.40 23.23
N VAL A 397 -2.01 -13.61 24.08
CA VAL A 397 -0.60 -13.62 23.65
C VAL A 397 -0.35 -14.70 22.60
N VAL A 398 -0.85 -15.92 22.83
CA VAL A 398 -0.71 -17.02 21.86
C VAL A 398 -1.41 -16.67 20.54
N SER A 399 -2.60 -16.08 20.58
CA SER A 399 -3.31 -15.64 19.38
C SER A 399 -2.51 -14.60 18.57
N VAL A 400 -1.90 -13.62 19.26
CA VAL A 400 -1.09 -12.58 18.61
C VAL A 400 0.13 -13.19 17.95
N VAL A 401 0.82 -14.14 18.59
CA VAL A 401 1.99 -14.82 18.01
C VAL A 401 1.61 -15.57 16.72
N PHE A 402 0.55 -16.38 16.73
CA PHE A 402 0.10 -17.09 15.53
C PHE A 402 -0.37 -16.13 14.43
N PHE A 403 -1.05 -15.04 14.79
CA PHE A 403 -1.45 -14.02 13.84
C PHE A 403 -0.23 -13.30 13.23
N LEU A 404 0.79 -12.98 14.02
CA LEU A 404 2.03 -12.39 13.52
C LEU A 404 2.75 -13.34 12.56
N ILE A 405 2.85 -14.63 12.90
CA ILE A 405 3.43 -15.65 11.99
C ILE A 405 2.65 -15.69 10.67
N TYR A 406 1.32 -15.76 10.73
CA TYR A 406 0.46 -15.68 9.55
C TYR A 406 0.75 -14.43 8.71
N TYR A 407 0.75 -13.25 9.35
CA TYR A 407 0.90 -11.97 8.67
C TYR A 407 2.29 -11.81 8.04
N ILE A 408 3.35 -12.26 8.73
CA ILE A 408 4.72 -12.23 8.21
C ILE A 408 4.84 -13.12 6.98
N ILE A 409 4.38 -14.38 7.05
CA ILE A 409 4.44 -15.31 5.91
C ILE A 409 3.60 -14.79 4.74
N ALA A 410 2.39 -14.29 5.01
CA ALA A 410 1.53 -13.71 3.98
C ALA A 410 2.18 -12.49 3.30
N THR A 411 2.81 -11.61 4.08
CA THR A 411 3.51 -10.43 3.55
C THR A 411 4.73 -10.81 2.71
N ILE A 412 5.50 -11.82 3.14
CA ILE A 412 6.64 -12.34 2.38
C ILE A 412 6.15 -12.96 1.06
N GLY A 413 5.08 -13.75 1.10
CA GLY A 413 4.45 -14.35 -0.08
C GLY A 413 3.93 -13.29 -1.07
N GLU A 414 3.23 -12.26 -0.58
CA GLU A 414 2.73 -11.15 -1.39
C GLU A 414 3.88 -10.37 -2.06
N LYS A 415 4.94 -10.04 -1.31
CA LYS A 415 6.11 -9.32 -1.86
C LYS A 415 6.86 -10.14 -2.90
N SER A 416 7.11 -11.43 -2.61
CA SER A 416 7.82 -12.34 -3.52
C SER A 416 7.03 -12.57 -4.82
N ALA A 417 5.69 -12.70 -4.73
CA ALA A 417 4.81 -12.76 -5.89
C ALA A 417 4.82 -11.47 -6.73
N LYS A 418 4.89 -10.31 -6.08
CA LYS A 418 4.93 -9.01 -6.75
C LYS A 418 6.23 -8.82 -7.54
N GLU A 419 7.35 -9.25 -6.97
CA GLU A 419 8.67 -9.21 -7.61
C GLU A 419 8.80 -10.20 -8.77
N GLY A 420 8.02 -11.27 -8.76
CA GLY A 420 7.99 -12.29 -9.81
C GLY A 420 8.89 -13.49 -9.52
N ASN A 421 9.40 -13.61 -8.28
CA ASN A 421 10.22 -14.74 -7.84
C ASN A 421 9.37 -16.02 -7.69
N ILE A 422 8.10 -15.86 -7.31
CA ILE A 422 7.11 -16.94 -7.21
C ILE A 422 5.83 -16.56 -7.94
N THR A 423 5.03 -17.55 -8.31
CA THR A 423 3.74 -17.30 -8.97
C THR A 423 2.78 -16.57 -8.02
N PRO A 424 1.88 -15.69 -8.54
CA PRO A 424 0.87 -15.03 -7.71
C PRO A 424 -0.01 -15.98 -6.90
N PHE A 425 -0.33 -17.15 -7.47
CA PHE A 425 -1.09 -18.18 -6.76
C PHE A 425 -0.31 -18.73 -5.56
N THR A 426 0.91 -19.22 -5.78
CA THR A 426 1.71 -19.81 -4.70
C THR A 426 2.06 -18.80 -3.61
N GLY A 427 2.37 -17.55 -3.97
CA GLY A 427 2.69 -16.51 -3.00
C GLY A 427 1.54 -16.14 -2.08
N MET A 428 0.33 -15.98 -2.63
CA MET A 428 -0.83 -15.59 -1.83
C MET A 428 -1.36 -16.72 -0.95
N TRP A 429 -1.28 -17.96 -1.42
CA TRP A 429 -1.74 -19.14 -0.68
C TRP A 429 -0.69 -19.73 0.26
N MET A 430 0.56 -19.27 0.19
CA MET A 430 1.70 -19.77 0.99
C MET A 430 1.38 -19.87 2.48
N ALA A 431 0.85 -18.80 3.07
CA ALA A 431 0.51 -18.77 4.49
C ALA A 431 -0.56 -19.80 4.86
N ILE A 432 -1.57 -19.98 4.01
CA ILE A 432 -2.66 -20.94 4.23
C ILE A 432 -2.15 -22.37 4.08
N PHE A 433 -1.33 -22.66 3.07
CA PHE A 433 -0.76 -24.00 2.87
C PHE A 433 0.20 -24.40 3.98
N ILE A 434 0.89 -23.46 4.62
CA ILE A 434 1.75 -23.75 5.78
C ILE A 434 0.94 -23.92 7.05
N LEU A 435 -0.05 -23.06 7.29
CA LEU A 435 -0.80 -23.04 8.55
C LEU A 435 -1.90 -24.10 8.64
N THR A 436 -2.52 -24.48 7.52
CA THR A 436 -3.62 -25.46 7.54
C THR A 436 -3.16 -26.84 8.02
N PRO A 437 -2.03 -27.42 7.56
CA PRO A 437 -1.50 -28.66 8.11
C PRO A 437 -1.17 -28.57 9.59
N ILE A 438 -0.62 -27.43 10.04
CA ILE A 438 -0.33 -27.18 11.46
C ILE A 438 -1.64 -27.17 12.27
N GLY A 439 -2.67 -26.48 11.78
CA GLY A 439 -4.00 -26.47 12.41
C GLY A 439 -4.64 -27.86 12.49
N LEU A 440 -4.54 -28.65 11.41
CA LEU A 440 -5.01 -30.04 11.40
C LEU A 440 -4.25 -30.91 12.41
N PHE A 441 -2.94 -30.78 12.46
CA PHE A 441 -2.10 -31.50 13.42
C PHE A 441 -2.42 -31.12 14.87
N LEU A 442 -2.61 -29.82 15.16
CA LEU A 442 -3.04 -29.35 16.47
C LEU A 442 -4.44 -29.86 16.83
N SER A 443 -5.36 -29.89 15.86
CA SER A 443 -6.71 -30.45 16.02
C SER A 443 -6.67 -31.93 16.38
N TYR A 444 -5.80 -32.71 15.73
CA TYR A 444 -5.57 -34.11 16.07
C TYR A 444 -4.98 -34.28 17.47
N LYS A 445 -3.96 -33.48 17.85
CA LYS A 445 -3.37 -33.56 19.21
C LYS A 445 -4.33 -33.14 20.32
N ALA A 446 -5.18 -32.14 20.07
CA ALA A 446 -6.22 -31.72 21.01
C ALA A 446 -7.27 -32.81 21.20
N ALA A 447 -7.60 -33.57 20.14
CA ALA A 447 -8.51 -34.70 20.24
C ALA A 447 -7.95 -35.80 21.17
N ASN A 448 -6.64 -36.09 21.07
CA ASN A 448 -5.95 -37.15 21.80
C ASN A 448 -5.36 -36.73 23.17
N ASP A 449 -5.82 -35.62 23.75
CA ASP A 449 -5.44 -35.13 25.10
C ASP A 449 -3.93 -35.01 25.36
N SER A 450 -3.17 -34.64 24.33
CA SER A 450 -1.72 -34.45 24.50
C SER A 450 -1.40 -33.10 25.15
N VAL A 451 -0.55 -33.11 26.18
CA VAL A 451 -0.02 -31.89 26.82
C VAL A 451 1.13 -31.35 25.96
N LEU A 452 0.81 -30.47 25.01
CA LEU A 452 1.77 -29.93 24.03
C LEU A 452 2.71 -28.87 24.63
N PHE A 453 2.34 -28.29 25.77
CA PHE A 453 3.00 -27.14 26.39
C PHE A 453 3.22 -27.33 27.90
N ASP A 454 3.71 -28.50 28.32
CA ASP A 454 4.20 -28.65 29.69
C ASP A 454 5.58 -27.98 29.79
N ALA A 455 5.63 -26.80 30.41
CA ALA A 455 6.88 -26.07 30.66
C ALA A 455 7.89 -26.92 31.44
N GLU A 456 7.43 -27.87 32.26
CA GLU A 456 8.30 -28.81 32.97
C GLU A 456 8.87 -29.90 32.06
N ALA A 457 8.14 -30.33 31.03
CA ALA A 457 8.64 -31.31 30.07
C ALA A 457 9.73 -30.70 29.18
N TYR A 458 9.55 -29.44 28.75
CA TYR A 458 10.60 -28.70 28.03
C TYR A 458 11.79 -28.40 28.93
N LYS A 459 11.58 -28.00 30.20
CA LYS A 459 12.67 -27.78 31.17
C LYS A 459 13.41 -29.08 31.48
N ARG A 460 12.71 -30.23 31.57
CA ARG A 460 13.32 -31.57 31.72
C ARG A 460 14.12 -31.98 30.49
N TYR A 461 13.62 -31.74 29.27
CA TYR A 461 14.33 -32.03 28.02
C TYR A 461 15.58 -31.16 27.87
N PHE A 462 15.46 -29.85 28.12
CA PHE A 462 16.58 -28.91 28.08
C PHE A 462 17.62 -29.21 29.16
N ASN A 463 17.20 -29.55 30.38
CA ASN A 463 18.10 -29.99 31.44
C ASN A 463 18.78 -31.33 31.12
N LYS A 464 18.13 -32.24 30.40
CA LYS A 464 18.76 -33.50 29.94
C LYS A 464 19.83 -33.25 28.88
N LEU A 465 19.58 -32.32 27.95
CA LEU A 465 20.55 -31.91 26.94
C LEU A 465 21.78 -31.21 27.55
N PHE A 466 21.59 -30.39 28.60
CA PHE A 466 22.68 -29.68 29.25
C PHE A 466 23.38 -30.45 30.38
N LYS A 467 22.74 -31.45 31.01
CA LYS A 467 23.40 -32.33 32.02
C LYS A 467 24.21 -33.48 31.40
N GLY A 468 24.03 -33.81 30.12
CA GLY A 468 24.78 -34.88 29.44
C GLY A 468 26.28 -34.63 29.22
N ARG A 469 26.83 -33.48 29.65
CA ARG A 469 28.25 -33.11 29.43
C ARG A 469 29.11 -32.98 30.69
N LYS A 470 28.57 -33.29 31.88
CA LYS A 470 29.34 -33.30 33.16
C LYS A 470 29.17 -34.62 33.90
N SER A 471 29.67 -35.72 33.33
CA SER A 471 29.97 -36.93 34.08
C SER A 471 30.95 -37.80 33.29
N ASN A 472 32.21 -37.37 33.20
CA ASN A 472 33.35 -38.24 32.84
C ASN A 472 34.70 -37.58 33.15
N LYS A 473 34.85 -37.03 34.36
CA LYS A 473 36.16 -36.72 34.96
C LYS A 473 36.07 -36.90 36.48
N ALA A 474 36.03 -38.14 36.93
CA ALA A 474 36.31 -38.52 38.32
C ALA A 474 36.52 -40.04 38.46
N VAL A 475 37.33 -40.68 37.61
CA VAL A 475 37.98 -41.96 37.94
C VAL A 475 39.26 -42.09 37.12
N GLN A 476 40.39 -42.02 37.82
CA GLN A 476 41.79 -42.42 37.52
C GLN A 476 42.62 -41.51 38.44
N GLY A 477 43.20 -41.99 39.53
CA GLY A 477 44.02 -43.20 39.60
C GLY A 477 45.46 -42.71 39.56
#